data_AF-A0A712CUW2-F1
#
_entry.id   AF-A0A712CUW2-F1
#
_cell.length_a   1.000
_cell.length_b   1.000
_cell.length_c   1.000
_cell.angle_alpha   90.00
_cell.angle_beta   90.00
_cell.angle_gamma   90.00
#
_symmetry.space_group_name_H-M   'P 1'
#
loop_
_entity.id
_entity.type
_entity.pdbx_description
1 polymer ?
#
loop_
_entity_poly.entity_id
_entity_poly.type
_entity_poly.pdbx_seq_one_letter_code
_entity_poly.pdbx_strand_id
1 'polypeptide(L)'
;MPIRVLDELPAVNFLREENVFVMTTSRASGQEIRPLKVLILNLMPKKIETENQFLRLLSNSPLQVDIQLLRIDARESRNTPAEHLNNFYCNFDDICDQNFDGLIVTGAPLGLVEFNDVAYWPQIRQVL
;
A
#
# COMPACT_ATOMS: atom_id res chain seq x y z
N MET A 1 12.52 9.21 10.66
CA MET A 1 13.48 8.23 11.21
C MET A 1 13.47 8.35 12.73
N PRO A 2 13.46 7.26 13.49
CA PRO A 2 13.54 7.33 14.96
C PRO A 2 14.91 7.87 15.41
N ILE A 3 14.91 8.61 16.52
CA ILE A 3 16.12 9.18 17.13
C ILE A 3 16.87 8.05 17.82
N ARG A 4 18.17 7.92 17.51
CA ARG A 4 19.06 6.94 18.13
C ARG A 4 19.64 7.54 19.41
N VAL A 5 19.37 6.92 20.55
CA VAL A 5 19.88 7.35 21.86
C VAL A 5 20.63 6.21 22.56
N LEU A 6 21.51 6.57 23.49
CA LEU A 6 22.21 5.62 24.35
C LEU A 6 21.22 5.01 25.34
N ASP A 7 21.37 3.71 25.62
CA ASP A 7 20.39 2.91 26.37
C ASP A 7 20.19 3.39 27.82
N GLU A 8 21.15 4.13 28.39
CA GLU A 8 21.12 4.66 29.75
C GLU A 8 20.49 6.07 29.86
N LEU A 9 20.00 6.65 28.76
CA LEU A 9 19.47 8.02 28.81
C LEU A 9 18.10 8.04 29.52
N PRO A 10 17.91 8.85 30.60
CA PRO A 10 16.63 8.91 31.33
C PRO A 10 15.42 9.27 30.45
N ALA A 11 15.66 9.96 29.33
CA ALA A 11 14.62 10.34 28.38
C ALA A 11 14.01 9.13 27.64
N VAL A 12 14.66 7.96 27.60
CA VAL A 12 14.09 6.76 26.97
C VAL A 12 12.81 6.32 27.67
N ASN A 13 12.81 6.36 29.01
CA ASN A 13 11.64 5.98 29.81
C ASN A 13 10.54 7.05 29.68
N PHE A 14 10.91 8.33 29.73
CA PHE A 14 9.98 9.45 29.57
C PHE A 14 9.27 9.44 28.20
N LEU A 15 10.01 9.26 27.11
CA LEU A 15 9.45 9.24 25.75
C LEU A 15 8.63 7.97 25.47
N ARG A 16 8.95 6.83 26.10
CA ARG A 16 8.12 5.62 26.04
C ARG A 16 6.76 5.80 26.70
N GLU A 17 6.70 6.56 27.80
CA GLU A 17 5.41 6.91 28.44
C GLU A 17 4.53 7.79 27.55
N GLU A 18 5.12 8.59 26.66
CA GLU A 18 4.41 9.41 25.66
C GLU A 18 4.10 8.67 24.34
N ASN A 19 4.24 7.34 24.28
CA ASN A 19 4.11 6.54 23.04
C ASN A 19 5.07 6.95 21.91
N VAL A 20 6.15 7.68 22.22
CA VAL A 20 7.18 8.02 21.25
C VAL A 20 8.13 6.83 21.12
N PHE A 21 8.27 6.32 19.90
CA PHE A 21 9.11 5.16 19.64
C PHE A 21 10.60 5.52 19.74
N VAL A 22 11.23 5.20 20.87
CA VAL A 22 12.67 5.42 21.12
C VAL A 22 13.45 4.13 20.88
N MET A 23 14.43 4.19 19.97
CA MET A 23 15.30 3.07 19.64
C MET A 23 16.58 3.09 20.46
N THR A 24 16.80 2.00 21.21
CA THR A 24 18.04 1.68 21.90
C THR A 24 19.12 1.23 20.91
N THR A 25 20.37 1.60 21.19
CA THR A 25 21.52 1.42 20.29
C THR A 25 21.83 -0.05 20.02
N SER A 26 21.56 -0.91 21.01
CA SER A 26 21.69 -2.36 20.96
C SER A 26 20.68 -3.06 20.03
N ARG A 27 19.48 -2.50 19.84
CA ARG A 27 18.45 -3.03 18.91
C ARG A 27 18.62 -2.54 17.47
N ALA A 28 19.22 -1.36 17.28
CA ALA A 28 19.43 -0.77 15.96
C ALA A 28 20.42 -1.56 15.09
N SER A 29 21.31 -2.35 15.69
CA SER A 29 22.35 -3.11 14.97
C SER A 29 21.86 -4.43 14.35
N GLY A 30 20.67 -4.91 14.74
CA GLY A 30 20.16 -6.23 14.34
C GLY A 30 18.88 -6.20 13.49
N GLN A 31 18.33 -5.02 13.18
CA GLN A 31 17.16 -4.93 12.31
C GLN A 31 17.59 -4.80 10.85
N GLU A 32 17.66 -5.94 10.15
CA GLU A 32 17.49 -5.95 8.70
C GLU A 32 16.02 -5.59 8.40
N ILE A 33 15.72 -4.28 8.35
CA ILE A 33 14.38 -3.83 7.98
C ILE A 33 14.19 -4.12 6.50
N ARG A 34 13.58 -5.27 6.19
CA ARG A 34 13.18 -5.60 4.82
C ARG A 34 12.12 -4.60 4.32
N PRO A 35 12.10 -4.28 3.02
CA PRO A 35 11.02 -3.48 2.45
C PRO A 35 9.68 -4.20 2.61
N LEU A 36 8.63 -3.42 2.88
CA LEU A 36 7.26 -3.90 2.92
C LEU A 36 6.69 -3.90 1.51
N LYS A 37 6.10 -5.02 1.08
CA LYS A 37 5.40 -5.11 -0.21
C LYS A 37 3.93 -4.77 -0.01
N VAL A 38 3.47 -3.68 -0.62
CA VAL A 38 2.07 -3.24 -0.55
C VAL A 38 1.45 -3.26 -1.93
N LEU A 39 0.30 -3.92 -2.04
CA LEU A 39 -0.48 -4.00 -3.25
C LEU A 39 -1.65 -3.02 -3.18
N ILE A 40 -1.90 -2.27 -4.26
CA ILE A 40 -3.03 -1.35 -4.35
C ILE A 40 -3.94 -1.77 -5.50
N LEU A 41 -5.12 -2.28 -5.17
CA LEU A 41 -6.20 -2.52 -6.12
C LEU A 41 -7.01 -1.23 -6.33
N ASN A 42 -6.67 -0.49 -7.39
CA ASN A 42 -7.29 0.79 -7.69
C ASN A 42 -8.55 0.61 -8.55
N LEU A 43 -9.73 0.79 -7.95
CA LEU A 43 -11.05 0.73 -8.58
C LEU A 43 -11.63 2.13 -8.90
N MET A 44 -10.93 3.20 -8.55
CA MET A 44 -11.39 4.57 -8.80
C MET A 44 -11.35 4.94 -10.28
N PRO A 45 -12.26 5.81 -10.77
CA PRO A 45 -12.27 6.24 -12.17
C PRO A 45 -11.07 7.13 -12.53
N LYS A 46 -10.51 7.86 -11.54
CA LYS A 46 -9.35 8.73 -11.70
C LYS A 46 -8.10 8.07 -11.11
N LYS A 47 -7.49 7.15 -11.85
CA LYS A 47 -6.38 6.31 -11.38
C LYS A 47 -5.21 7.12 -10.80
N ILE A 48 -4.68 8.05 -11.61
CA ILE A 48 -3.51 8.88 -11.26
C ILE A 48 -3.77 9.76 -10.02
N GLU A 49 -4.97 10.34 -9.91
CA GLU A 49 -5.32 11.19 -8.75
C GLU A 49 -5.33 10.35 -7.46
N THR A 50 -5.95 9.17 -7.51
CA THR A 50 -5.99 8.23 -6.39
C THR A 50 -4.61 7.68 -6.04
N GLU A 51 -3.78 7.34 -7.04
CA GLU A 51 -2.39 6.93 -6.83
C GLU A 51 -1.62 8.00 -6.04
N ASN A 52 -1.66 9.26 -6.49
CA ASN A 52 -0.98 10.37 -5.81
C ASN A 52 -1.44 10.54 -4.35
N GLN A 53 -2.74 10.37 -4.08
CA GLN A 53 -3.28 10.45 -2.72
C GLN A 53 -2.74 9.33 -1.81
N PHE A 54 -2.75 8.08 -2.27
CA PHE A 54 -2.24 6.96 -1.48
C PHE A 54 -0.72 6.98 -1.35
N LEU A 55 0.00 7.24 -2.44
CA LEU A 55 1.47 7.33 -2.43
C LEU A 55 1.95 8.43 -1.47
N ARG A 56 1.24 9.56 -1.39
CA ARG A 56 1.57 10.64 -0.46
C ARG A 56 1.47 10.21 1.01
N LEU A 57 0.45 9.41 1.34
CA LEU A 57 0.27 8.89 2.71
C LEU A 57 1.29 7.80 3.04
N LEU A 58 1.54 6.88 2.10
CA LEU A 58 2.50 5.80 2.27
C LEU A 58 3.94 6.30 2.35
N SER A 59 4.26 7.42 1.68
CA SER A 59 5.57 8.08 1.74
C SER A 59 5.88 8.72 3.09
N ASN A 60 4.90 8.85 3.99
CA ASN A 60 5.09 9.51 5.29
C ASN A 60 5.57 8.55 6.39
N SER A 61 6.25 7.47 6.01
CA SER A 61 6.80 6.46 6.92
C SER A 61 8.31 6.34 6.75
N PRO A 62 9.08 6.09 7.83
CA PRO A 62 10.50 5.77 7.71
C PRO A 62 10.78 4.37 7.14
N LEU A 63 9.75 3.54 6.93
CA LEU A 63 9.88 2.21 6.35
C LEU A 63 9.93 2.30 4.82
N GLN A 64 10.75 1.46 4.20
CA GLN A 64 10.73 1.29 2.75
C GLN A 64 9.48 0.48 2.36
N VAL A 65 8.67 1.04 1.46
CA VAL A 65 7.43 0.41 0.97
C VAL A 65 7.53 0.25 -0.54
N ASP A 66 7.58 -1.00 -1.00
CA ASP A 66 7.52 -1.37 -2.41
C ASP A 66 6.05 -1.51 -2.82
N ILE A 67 5.62 -0.66 -3.75
CA ILE A 67 4.21 -0.56 -4.13
C ILE A 67 3.99 -1.17 -5.51
N GLN A 68 2.99 -2.03 -5.62
CA GLN A 68 2.49 -2.54 -6.89
C GLN A 68 1.04 -2.12 -7.09
N LEU A 69 0.71 -1.73 -8.32
CA LEU A 69 -0.65 -1.34 -8.70
C LEU A 69 -1.32 -2.50 -9.43
N LEU A 70 -2.47 -2.93 -8.93
CA LEU A 70 -3.27 -4.01 -9.49
C LEU A 70 -4.47 -3.44 -10.25
N ARG A 71 -4.68 -3.92 -11.48
CA ARG A 71 -5.91 -3.64 -12.25
C ARG A 71 -6.86 -4.82 -12.17
N ILE A 72 -8.17 -4.53 -12.03
CA ILE A 72 -9.20 -5.58 -11.89
C ILE A 72 -9.66 -6.15 -13.24
N ASP A 73 -9.55 -5.37 -14.32
CA ASP A 73 -9.89 -5.84 -15.65
C ASP A 73 -8.99 -5.22 -16.74
N ALA A 74 -8.98 -5.89 -17.90
CA ALA A 74 -8.28 -5.47 -19.10
C ALA A 74 -9.04 -4.40 -19.91
N ARG A 75 -10.21 -3.92 -19.47
CA ARG A 75 -10.99 -2.92 -20.21
C ARG A 75 -10.23 -1.61 -20.24
N GLU A 76 -10.39 -0.90 -21.35
CA GLU A 76 -9.85 0.44 -21.48
C GLU A 76 -10.55 1.37 -20.49
N SER A 77 -9.76 1.95 -19.58
CA SER A 77 -10.26 3.05 -18.74
C SER A 77 -10.55 4.23 -19.64
N ARG A 78 -11.80 4.69 -19.68
CA ARG A 78 -12.18 5.89 -20.45
C ARG A 78 -11.43 7.16 -20.00
N ASN A 79 -10.91 7.16 -18.78
CA ASN A 79 -10.31 8.34 -18.13
C ASN A 79 -8.80 8.22 -17.90
N THR A 80 -8.16 7.12 -18.30
CA THR A 80 -6.74 6.90 -18.06
C THR A 80 -6.08 6.36 -19.32
N PRO A 81 -4.98 6.96 -19.79
CA PRO A 81 -4.27 6.46 -20.96
C PRO A 81 -3.91 4.98 -20.80
N ALA A 82 -4.15 4.19 -21.84
CA ALA A 82 -3.81 2.76 -21.84
C ALA A 82 -2.30 2.53 -21.60
N GLU A 83 -1.44 3.44 -22.06
CA GLU A 83 0.01 3.41 -21.81
C GLU A 83 0.35 3.45 -20.30
N HIS A 84 -0.36 4.27 -19.51
CA HIS A 84 -0.14 4.32 -18.06
C HIS A 84 -0.49 2.99 -17.39
N LEU A 85 -1.62 2.40 -17.80
CA LEU A 85 -2.04 1.11 -17.27
C LEU A 85 -1.05 0.01 -17.67
N ASN A 86 -0.58 -0.03 -18.91
CA ASN A 86 0.33 -1.07 -19.37
C ASN A 86 1.73 -0.97 -18.76
N ASN A 87 2.18 0.25 -18.43
CA ASN A 87 3.52 0.47 -17.87
C ASN A 87 3.56 0.29 -16.35
N PHE A 88 2.47 0.58 -15.64
CA PHE A 88 2.49 0.66 -14.17
C PHE A 88 1.56 -0.33 -13.47
N TYR A 89 0.59 -0.93 -14.17
CA TYR A 89 -0.34 -1.89 -13.58
C TYR A 89 0.00 -3.32 -13.99
N CYS A 90 -0.14 -4.23 -13.02
CA CYS A 90 -0.09 -5.67 -13.22
C CYS A 90 -1.49 -6.27 -13.15
N ASN A 91 -1.69 -7.43 -13.77
CA ASN A 91 -2.91 -8.22 -13.63
C ASN A 91 -2.79 -9.16 -12.42
N PHE A 92 -3.93 -9.69 -11.97
CA PHE A 92 -3.94 -10.64 -10.85
C PHE A 92 -3.12 -11.90 -11.14
N ASP A 93 -3.12 -12.37 -12.38
CA ASP A 93 -2.36 -13.55 -12.78
C ASP A 93 -0.83 -13.34 -12.69
N ASP A 94 -0.35 -12.09 -12.72
CA ASP A 94 1.09 -11.77 -12.60
C ASP A 94 1.59 -11.80 -11.15
N ILE A 95 0.66 -11.71 -10.19
CA ILE A 95 0.96 -11.55 -8.76
C ILE A 95 0.38 -12.66 -7.88
N CYS A 96 -0.37 -13.60 -8.45
CA CYS A 96 -1.05 -14.65 -7.69
C CYS A 96 -0.08 -15.56 -6.92
N ASP A 97 1.15 -15.71 -7.42
CA ASP A 97 2.23 -16.47 -6.77
C ASP A 97 3.09 -15.61 -5.81
N GLN A 98 2.77 -14.33 -5.64
CA GLN A 98 3.54 -13.40 -4.81
C GLN A 98 2.85 -13.14 -3.46
N ASN A 99 3.65 -13.05 -2.40
CA ASN A 99 3.17 -12.65 -1.07
C ASN A 99 3.37 -11.14 -0.85
N PHE A 100 2.35 -10.51 -0.26
CA PHE A 100 2.34 -9.08 0.07
C PHE A 100 2.10 -8.88 1.57
N ASP A 101 2.68 -7.81 2.11
CA ASP A 101 2.50 -7.41 3.51
C ASP A 101 1.21 -6.62 3.73
N GLY A 102 0.68 -6.00 2.67
CA GLY A 102 -0.57 -5.25 2.72
C GLY A 102 -1.26 -5.18 1.38
N LEU A 103 -2.60 -5.15 1.43
CA LEU A 103 -3.47 -4.92 0.28
C LEU A 103 -4.40 -3.75 0.59
N ILE A 104 -4.42 -2.74 -0.27
CA ILE A 104 -5.36 -1.63 -0.24
C ILE A 104 -6.33 -1.79 -1.40
N VAL A 105 -7.61 -1.99 -1.08
CA VAL A 105 -8.70 -1.95 -2.07
C VAL A 105 -9.35 -0.58 -1.99
N THR A 106 -9.28 0.19 -3.08
CA THR A 106 -9.87 1.53 -3.08
C THR A 106 -11.39 1.47 -3.19
N GLY A 107 -12.05 2.59 -2.92
CA GLY A 107 -13.46 2.76 -3.29
C GLY A 107 -13.70 2.59 -4.79
N ALA A 108 -14.96 2.38 -5.15
CA ALA A 108 -15.44 2.32 -6.52
C ALA A 108 -16.76 3.10 -6.62
N PRO A 109 -17.07 3.73 -7.77
CA PRO A 109 -18.32 4.46 -7.99
C PRO A 109 -19.48 3.48 -8.27
N LEU A 110 -19.70 2.51 -7.38
CA LEU A 110 -20.69 1.43 -7.50
C LEU A 110 -21.80 1.52 -6.45
N GLY A 111 -21.92 2.63 -5.73
CA GLY A 111 -22.82 2.74 -4.57
C GLY A 111 -24.32 2.53 -4.84
N LEU A 112 -24.75 2.51 -6.11
CA LEU A 112 -26.14 2.26 -6.54
C LEU A 112 -26.30 0.94 -7.31
N VAL A 113 -25.24 0.13 -7.41
CA VAL A 113 -25.21 -1.12 -8.18
C VAL A 113 -25.15 -2.28 -7.20
N GLU A 114 -26.06 -3.23 -7.34
CA GLU A 114 -26.05 -4.47 -6.57
C GLU A 114 -24.78 -5.27 -6.86
N PHE A 115 -24.23 -5.97 -5.86
CA PHE A 115 -22.99 -6.73 -6.04
C PHE A 115 -23.04 -7.73 -7.21
N ASN A 116 -24.20 -8.31 -7.47
CA ASN A 116 -24.41 -9.25 -8.58
C ASN A 116 -24.35 -8.57 -9.96
N ASP A 117 -24.63 -7.27 -10.03
CA ASP A 117 -24.61 -6.49 -11.27
C ASP A 117 -23.25 -5.83 -11.53
N VAL A 118 -22.30 -5.98 -10.60
CA VAL A 118 -20.94 -5.47 -10.76
C VAL A 118 -20.17 -6.40 -11.71
N ALA A 119 -19.85 -5.87 -12.90
CA ALA A 119 -19.24 -6.65 -13.98
C ALA A 119 -17.89 -7.32 -13.63
N TYR A 120 -17.14 -6.76 -12.68
CA TYR A 120 -15.86 -7.30 -12.21
C TYR A 120 -15.95 -7.95 -10.81
N TRP A 121 -17.16 -8.27 -10.35
CA TRP A 121 -17.38 -8.92 -9.05
C TRP A 121 -16.68 -10.27 -8.92
N PRO A 122 -16.70 -11.17 -9.93
CA PRO A 122 -15.96 -12.44 -9.84
C PRO A 122 -14.47 -12.23 -9.60
N GLN A 123 -13.86 -11.22 -10.23
CA GLN A 123 -12.45 -10.88 -10.10
C GLN A 123 -12.16 -10.33 -8.70
N ILE A 124 -13.04 -9.49 -8.14
CA ILE A 124 -12.91 -9.01 -6.77
C ILE A 124 -12.93 -10.19 -5.79
N ARG A 125 -13.82 -11.16 -6.00
CA ARG A 125 -13.89 -12.39 -5.17
C ARG A 125 -12.69 -13.30 -5.33
N GLN A 126 -11.91 -13.17 -6.40
CA GLN A 126 -10.68 -13.93 -6.60
C GLN A 126 -9.50 -13.30 -5.85
N VAL A 127 -9.53 -11.97 -5.66
CA VAL A 127 -8.49 -11.22 -4.93
C VAL A 127 -8.67 -11.30 -3.41
N LEU A 128 -9.92 -11.43 -2.93
CA LEU A 128 -10.30 -11.53 -1.51
C LEU A 128 -10.28 -12.98 -1.00
#